data_AF-A0A2A3JW62-F1
#
_entry.id   AF-A0A2A3JW62-F1
#
_cell.length_a   1.000
_cell.length_b   1.000
_cell.length_c   1.000
_cell.angle_alpha   90.00
_cell.angle_beta   90.00
_cell.angle_gamma   90.00
#
_symmetry.space_group_name_H-M   'P 1'
#
loop_
_entity.id
_entity.type
_entity.pdbx_description
1 polymer ?
#
loop_
_entity_poly.entity_id
_entity_poly.type
_entity_poly.pdbx_seq_one_letter_code
_entity_poly.pdbx_strand_id
1 'polypeptide(L)'
;MSSKDLERKEIIESGLFDPSWYLEQNSDVGMLGMDPLEHFLWLGARLKRSPGPNFDTAQYLRTYGDVARQNYNPLLHYIRYGRNEGRQAFDVSWEGLAPAATARTLGRVAGDVGKRRGRPWSCSAATSQERTSLVVSAACWI
;
A
#
# COMPACT_ATOMS: atom_id res chain seq x y z
N MET A 1 15.93 -26.54 -16.33
CA MET A 1 15.09 -25.46 -15.78
C MET A 1 15.65 -25.11 -14.42
N SER A 2 15.91 -23.84 -14.14
CA SER A 2 16.44 -23.43 -12.82
C SER A 2 15.38 -23.62 -11.75
N SER A 3 15.78 -23.90 -10.50
CA SER A 3 14.83 -24.01 -9.37
C SER A 3 13.91 -22.80 -9.29
N LYS A 4 14.44 -21.60 -9.57
CA LYS A 4 13.68 -20.35 -9.55
C LYS A 4 12.69 -20.20 -10.70
N ASP A 5 12.93 -20.84 -11.84
CA ASP A 5 11.98 -20.79 -12.95
C ASP A 5 10.72 -21.60 -12.63
N LEU A 6 10.86 -22.70 -11.88
CA LEU A 6 9.75 -23.49 -11.39
C LEU A 6 8.91 -22.69 -10.38
N GLU A 7 9.58 -22.05 -9.42
CA GLU A 7 8.91 -21.18 -8.43
C GLU A 7 8.16 -20.02 -9.10
N ARG A 8 8.78 -19.38 -10.10
CA ARG A 8 8.14 -18.33 -10.91
C ARG A 8 6.87 -18.85 -11.57
N LYS A 9 6.92 -20.03 -12.17
CA LYS A 9 5.77 -20.65 -12.83
C LYS A 9 4.65 -20.97 -11.83
N GLU A 10 4.98 -21.58 -10.69
CA GLU A 10 4.00 -21.90 -9.64
C GLU A 10 3.27 -20.66 -9.10
N ILE A 11 4.00 -19.56 -8.91
CA ILE A 11 3.40 -18.30 -8.44
C ILE A 11 2.44 -17.72 -9.48
N ILE A 12 2.83 -17.71 -10.76
CA ILE A 12 1.98 -17.21 -11.85
C ILE A 12 0.73 -18.08 -11.98
N GLU A 13 0.87 -19.41 -11.99
CA GLU A 13 -0.24 -20.35 -12.08
C GLU A 13 -1.20 -20.27 -10.89
N SER A 14 -0.70 -19.85 -9.71
CA SER A 14 -1.54 -19.71 -8.53
C SER A 14 -2.59 -18.60 -8.63
N GLY A 15 -2.38 -17.61 -9.51
CA GLY A 15 -3.22 -16.42 -9.65
C GLY A 15 -3.21 -15.46 -8.46
N LEU A 16 -2.30 -15.65 -7.49
CA LEU A 16 -2.22 -14.83 -6.28
C LEU A 16 -1.27 -13.64 -6.40
N PHE A 17 -0.40 -13.64 -7.41
CA PHE A 17 0.55 -12.56 -7.66
C PHE A 17 0.01 -11.63 -8.75
N ASP A 18 -0.07 -10.34 -8.44
CA ASP A 18 -0.46 -9.30 -9.39
C ASP A 18 0.72 -8.35 -9.61
N PRO A 19 1.40 -8.41 -10.77
CA PRO A 19 2.56 -7.58 -11.05
C PRO A 19 2.25 -6.08 -11.04
N SER A 20 1.07 -5.69 -11.53
CA SER A 20 0.65 -4.28 -11.62
C SER A 20 0.41 -3.73 -10.22
N TRP A 21 -0.36 -4.46 -9.42
CA TRP A 21 -0.61 -4.10 -8.02
C TRP A 21 0.69 -4.04 -7.22
N TYR A 22 1.60 -5.01 -7.43
CA TYR A 22 2.88 -5.04 -6.73
C TYR A 22 3.75 -3.82 -7.03
N LEU A 23 3.78 -3.37 -8.29
CA LEU A 23 4.50 -2.14 -8.69
C LEU A 23 3.85 -0.88 -8.13
N GLU A 24 2.53 -0.81 -8.08
CA GLU A 24 1.80 0.31 -7.47
C GLU A 24 2.14 0.47 -5.98
N GLN A 25 2.25 -0.65 -5.25
CA GLN A 25 2.64 -0.62 -3.85
C GLN A 25 4.14 -0.42 -3.63
N ASN A 26 4.98 -0.74 -4.62
CA ASN A 26 6.44 -0.77 -4.50
C ASN A 26 7.09 -0.02 -5.64
N SER A 27 7.03 1.32 -5.57
CA SER A 27 7.61 2.22 -6.57
C SER A 27 9.13 2.08 -6.69
N ASP A 28 9.81 1.62 -5.64
CA ASP A 28 11.24 1.30 -5.63
C ASP A 28 11.61 0.23 -6.64
N VAL A 29 10.77 -0.80 -6.80
CA VAL A 29 10.97 -1.87 -7.77
C VAL A 29 10.89 -1.33 -9.20
N GLY A 30 9.91 -0.46 -9.46
CA GLY A 30 9.75 0.22 -10.74
C GLY A 30 10.94 1.13 -11.07
N MET A 31 11.45 1.89 -10.09
CA MET A 31 12.63 2.75 -10.27
C MET A 31 13.90 1.95 -10.57
N LEU A 32 14.04 0.75 -10.01
CA LEU A 32 15.18 -0.13 -10.26
C LEU A 32 15.09 -0.87 -11.61
N GLY A 33 13.94 -0.81 -12.30
CA GLY A 33 13.71 -1.53 -13.55
C GLY A 33 13.78 -3.06 -13.39
N MET A 34 13.56 -3.56 -12.17
CA MET A 34 13.61 -4.99 -11.87
C MET A 34 12.27 -5.64 -12.16
N ASP A 35 12.29 -6.91 -12.57
CA ASP A 35 11.06 -7.70 -12.71
C ASP A 35 10.36 -7.83 -11.34
N PRO A 36 9.05 -7.51 -11.24
CA PRO A 36 8.32 -7.54 -9.97
C PRO A 36 8.36 -8.90 -9.28
N LEU A 37 8.25 -9.96 -10.06
CA LEU A 37 8.19 -11.32 -9.55
C LEU A 37 9.57 -11.79 -9.09
N GLU A 38 10.62 -11.44 -9.83
CA GLU A 38 12.00 -11.65 -9.40
C GLU A 38 12.28 -10.89 -8.09
N HIS A 39 11.92 -9.61 -8.02
CA HIS A 39 12.06 -8.83 -6.80
C HIS A 39 11.34 -9.49 -5.61
N PHE A 40 10.12 -10.00 -5.83
CA PHE A 40 9.36 -10.69 -4.80
C PHE A 40 10.06 -11.97 -4.29
N LEU A 41 10.58 -12.79 -5.21
CA LEU A 41 11.29 -14.04 -4.88
C LEU A 41 12.58 -13.81 -4.10
N TRP A 42 13.35 -12.75 -4.43
CA TRP A 42 14.62 -12.46 -3.77
C TRP A 42 14.48 -11.68 -2.46
N LEU A 43 13.64 -10.64 -2.47
CA LEU A 43 13.57 -9.63 -1.41
C LEU A 43 12.16 -9.49 -0.83
N GLY A 44 11.12 -9.50 -1.66
CA GLY A 44 9.75 -9.19 -1.24
C GLY A 44 9.26 -10.06 -0.08
N ALA A 45 9.48 -11.37 -0.15
CA ALA A 45 9.09 -12.29 0.94
C ALA A 45 9.83 -12.00 2.25
N ARG A 46 11.12 -11.65 2.20
CA ARG A 46 11.94 -11.30 3.38
C ARG A 46 11.52 -9.96 3.99
N LEU A 47 11.14 -9.03 3.13
CA LEU A 47 10.59 -7.73 3.51
C LEU A 47 9.12 -7.80 3.93
N LYS A 48 8.51 -9.01 3.94
CA LYS A 48 7.10 -9.23 4.26
C LYS A 48 6.14 -8.44 3.37
N ARG A 49 6.56 -8.13 2.13
CA ARG A 49 5.73 -7.44 1.14
C ARG A 49 4.68 -8.39 0.59
N SER A 50 3.48 -7.87 0.38
CA SER A 50 2.37 -8.66 -0.18
C SER A 50 2.54 -8.81 -1.71
N PRO A 51 2.35 -10.01 -2.27
CA PRO A 51 2.42 -10.28 -3.71
C PRO A 51 1.21 -9.75 -4.50
N GLY A 52 0.09 -9.48 -3.85
CA GLY A 52 -1.15 -9.09 -4.51
C GLY A 52 -2.28 -8.84 -3.51
N PRO A 53 -3.45 -8.40 -4.01
CA PRO A 53 -4.59 -8.05 -3.16
C PRO A 53 -5.19 -9.24 -2.40
N ASN A 54 -5.02 -10.44 -2.92
CA ASN A 54 -5.62 -11.66 -2.36
C ASN A 54 -4.69 -12.40 -1.39
N PHE A 55 -3.53 -11.82 -1.04
CA PHE A 55 -2.59 -12.45 -0.13
C PHE A 55 -1.75 -11.43 0.65
N ASP A 56 -2.09 -11.23 1.93
CA ASP A 56 -1.27 -10.49 2.89
C ASP A 56 -0.18 -11.38 3.48
N THR A 57 1.05 -11.12 3.07
CA THR A 57 2.23 -11.87 3.54
C THR A 57 2.53 -11.60 5.01
N ALA A 58 2.35 -10.36 5.46
CA ALA A 58 2.62 -10.00 6.84
C ALA A 58 1.57 -10.63 7.77
N GLN A 59 0.29 -10.64 7.39
CA GLN A 59 -0.76 -11.31 8.16
C GLN A 59 -0.58 -12.81 8.18
N TYR A 60 -0.27 -13.42 7.03
CA TYR A 60 0.02 -14.85 6.97
C TYR A 60 1.15 -15.26 7.92
N LEU A 61 2.24 -14.50 7.95
CA LEU A 61 3.37 -14.76 8.85
C LEU A 61 3.05 -14.50 10.33
N ARG A 62 2.15 -13.56 10.65
CA ARG A 62 1.67 -13.33 12.02
C ARG A 62 0.82 -14.49 12.53
N THR A 63 -0.03 -15.05 11.68
CA THR A 63 -0.90 -16.18 12.01
C THR A 63 -0.12 -17.49 12.08
N TYR A 64 0.82 -17.70 11.15
CA TYR A 64 1.57 -18.95 10.98
C TYR A 64 3.06 -18.75 11.31
N GLY A 65 3.36 -18.70 12.61
CA GLY A 65 4.73 -18.50 13.11
C GLY A 65 5.70 -19.65 12.82
N ASP A 66 5.19 -20.83 12.46
CA ASP A 66 5.99 -21.97 11.95
C ASP A 66 6.63 -21.67 10.60
N VAL A 67 5.93 -20.96 9.73
CA VAL A 67 6.45 -20.52 8.42
C VAL A 67 7.45 -19.39 8.61
N ALA A 68 7.18 -18.47 9.54
CA ALA A 68 8.08 -17.37 9.88
C ALA A 68 9.45 -17.86 10.38
N ARG A 69 9.48 -18.92 11.19
CA ARG A 69 10.73 -19.49 11.73
C ARG A 69 11.58 -20.18 10.66
N GLN A 70 10.97 -20.73 9.62
CA GLN A 70 11.68 -21.46 8.57
C GLN A 70 12.21 -20.53 7.46
N ASN A 71 11.85 -19.23 7.51
CA ASN A 71 12.27 -18.21 6.54
C ASN A 71 11.97 -18.60 5.08
N TYR A 72 10.93 -19.42 4.87
CA TYR A 72 10.44 -19.77 3.55
C TYR A 72 9.64 -18.62 2.94
N ASN A 73 9.54 -18.61 1.61
CA ASN A 73 8.63 -17.70 0.92
C ASN A 73 7.18 -18.05 1.30
N PRO A 74 6.43 -17.16 1.97
CA PRO A 74 5.12 -17.48 2.51
C PRO A 74 4.09 -17.83 1.43
N LEU A 75 4.22 -17.22 0.25
CA LEU A 75 3.34 -17.49 -0.87
C LEU A 75 3.55 -18.91 -1.42
N LEU A 76 4.81 -19.32 -1.63
CA LEU A 76 5.13 -20.68 -2.08
C LEU A 76 4.70 -21.72 -1.05
N HIS A 77 4.91 -21.44 0.24
CA HIS A 77 4.43 -22.32 1.31
C HIS A 77 2.91 -22.49 1.24
N TYR A 78 2.17 -21.39 1.04
CA TYR A 78 0.73 -21.44 0.90
C TYR A 78 0.28 -22.27 -0.32
N ILE A 79 0.93 -22.07 -1.47
CA ILE A 79 0.61 -22.79 -2.72
C ILE A 79 0.86 -24.29 -2.57
N ARG A 80 2.00 -24.69 -1.98
CA ARG A 80 2.43 -26.10 -1.90
C ARG A 80 1.79 -26.88 -0.75
N TYR A 81 1.66 -26.25 0.41
CA TYR A 81 1.21 -26.92 1.64
C TYR A 81 -0.04 -26.26 2.20
N GLY A 82 -0.05 -24.92 2.33
CA GLY A 82 -1.11 -24.20 3.02
C GLY A 82 -2.53 -24.46 2.47
N ARG A 83 -2.70 -24.53 1.14
CA ARG A 83 -3.99 -24.86 0.51
C ARG A 83 -4.47 -26.26 0.89
N ASN A 84 -3.57 -27.25 0.96
CA ASN A 84 -3.90 -28.63 1.30
C ASN A 84 -4.08 -28.84 2.82
N GLU A 85 -3.39 -28.04 3.62
CA GLU A 85 -3.51 -28.00 5.09
C GLU A 85 -4.76 -27.23 5.56
N GLY A 86 -5.54 -26.62 4.65
CA GLY A 86 -6.71 -25.82 4.99
C GLY A 86 -6.37 -24.48 5.64
N ARG A 87 -5.13 -23.99 5.47
CA ARG A 87 -4.74 -22.66 5.95
C ARG A 87 -5.48 -21.59 5.17
N GLN A 88 -5.84 -20.51 5.84
CA GLN A 88 -6.47 -19.35 5.22
C GLN A 88 -5.41 -18.44 4.57
N ALA A 89 -5.66 -18.02 3.33
CA ALA A 89 -5.05 -16.82 2.77
C ALA A 89 -5.84 -15.61 3.27
N PHE A 90 -5.12 -14.56 3.63
CA PHE A 90 -5.71 -13.29 4.02
C PHE A 90 -5.67 -12.35 2.83
N ASP A 91 -6.77 -11.69 2.50
CA ASP A 91 -6.76 -10.57 1.57
C ASP A 91 -6.14 -9.33 2.24
N VAL A 92 -5.58 -8.43 1.44
CA VAL A 92 -5.19 -7.10 1.92
C VAL A 92 -6.46 -6.24 2.06
N SER A 93 -7.34 -6.59 2.99
CA SER A 93 -8.54 -5.78 3.26
C SER A 93 -8.10 -4.42 3.78
N TRP A 94 -8.52 -3.39 3.07
CA TRP A 94 -8.28 -1.98 3.34
C TRP A 94 -8.95 -1.45 4.63
N GLU A 95 -9.46 -2.30 5.52
CA GLU A 95 -10.15 -1.95 6.77
C GLU A 95 -9.27 -1.20 7.81
N GLY A 96 -8.08 -0.74 7.41
CA GLY A 96 -7.25 0.16 8.20
C GLY A 96 -6.26 1.05 7.42
N LEU A 97 -5.90 0.71 6.17
CA LEU A 97 -4.95 1.47 5.34
C LEU A 97 -5.36 1.34 3.86
N ALA A 98 -6.05 2.34 3.31
CA ALA A 98 -6.42 2.38 1.90
C ALA A 98 -5.21 2.71 0.99
N PRO A 99 -4.90 1.92 -0.05
CA PRO A 99 -4.06 2.37 -1.16
C PRO A 99 -4.90 3.17 -2.17
N ALA A 100 -4.35 4.27 -2.67
CA ALA A 100 -5.03 5.31 -3.45
C ALA A 100 -5.48 4.92 -4.88
N ALA A 101 -5.60 3.64 -5.26
CA ALA A 101 -5.67 3.25 -6.67
C ALA A 101 -6.89 2.43 -7.13
N THR A 102 -7.70 1.81 -6.27
CA THR A 102 -8.75 0.87 -6.75
C THR A 102 -10.17 1.26 -6.36
N ALA A 103 -10.64 2.40 -6.89
CA ALA A 103 -12.07 2.66 -7.03
C ALA A 103 -12.50 2.31 -8.47
N ARG A 104 -12.75 1.02 -8.75
CA ARG A 104 -13.49 0.66 -9.97
C ARG A 104 -14.41 -0.54 -9.79
N THR A 105 -15.68 -0.18 -9.62
CA THR A 105 -16.89 -0.91 -10.07
C THR A 105 -17.38 -2.09 -9.22
N LEU A 106 -18.29 -1.78 -8.30
CA LEU A 106 -19.54 -2.54 -8.23
C LEU A 106 -20.69 -1.55 -8.42
N GLY A 107 -21.39 -1.69 -9.55
CA GLY A 107 -22.60 -0.94 -9.82
C GLY A 107 -23.67 -1.27 -8.79
N ARG A 108 -24.28 -0.24 -8.19
CA ARG A 108 -25.63 -0.33 -7.67
C ARG A 108 -26.40 0.92 -8.10
N VAL A 109 -27.55 0.63 -8.69
CA VAL A 109 -28.51 1.51 -9.30
C VAL A 109 -29.33 2.23 -8.21
N ALA A 110 -29.87 3.39 -8.58
CA ALA A 110 -31.06 4.06 -8.05
C ALA A 110 -30.91 4.99 -6.82
N GLY A 111 -31.23 6.25 -7.06
CA GLY A 111 -32.21 6.97 -6.23
C GLY A 111 -31.72 8.23 -5.52
N ASP A 112 -32.35 9.36 -5.88
CA ASP A 112 -32.56 10.53 -5.03
C ASP A 112 -31.40 11.52 -4.76
N VAL A 113 -31.19 12.45 -5.71
CA VAL A 113 -30.53 13.75 -5.43
C VAL A 113 -31.61 14.75 -5.03
N GLY A 114 -32.01 14.68 -3.75
CA GLY A 114 -32.79 15.70 -3.07
C GLY A 114 -31.91 16.87 -2.65
N LYS A 115 -32.18 18.05 -3.22
CA LYS A 115 -31.75 19.41 -2.83
C LYS A 115 -31.23 19.54 -1.39
N ARG A 116 -30.01 20.07 -1.22
CA ARG A 116 -29.74 21.03 -0.14
C ARG A 116 -29.09 22.30 -0.66
N ARG A 117 -29.77 23.41 -0.36
CA ARG A 117 -29.47 24.78 -0.76
C ARG A 117 -28.32 25.33 0.10
N GLY A 118 -27.35 25.94 -0.58
CA GLY A 118 -26.69 27.22 -0.25
C GLY A 118 -26.14 27.45 1.16
N ARG A 119 -24.80 27.56 1.23
CA ARG A 119 -24.12 28.62 1.99
C ARG A 119 -22.86 29.05 1.22
N PRO A 120 -22.72 30.33 0.81
CA PRO A 120 -21.48 30.82 0.23
C PRO A 120 -20.43 31.06 1.32
N TRP A 121 -19.19 30.70 1.00
CA TRP A 121 -18.00 30.96 1.81
C TRP A 121 -17.71 32.46 1.78
N SER A 122 -17.87 33.16 2.90
CA SER A 122 -17.41 34.54 3.04
C SER A 122 -15.93 34.54 3.42
N CYS A 123 -15.04 34.76 2.45
CA CYS A 123 -13.66 35.16 2.69
C CYS A 123 -13.65 36.63 3.14
N SER A 124 -13.41 36.88 4.43
CA SER A 124 -13.11 38.24 4.90
C SER A 124 -11.60 38.46 4.79
N ALA A 125 -11.22 39.34 3.87
CA ALA A 125 -9.88 39.90 3.75
C ALA A 125 -9.58 40.74 5.00
N ALA A 126 -8.50 40.39 5.71
CA ALA A 126 -7.96 41.23 6.78
C ALA A 126 -7.01 42.26 6.16
N THR A 127 -7.47 43.51 6.17
CA THR A 127 -6.77 44.71 5.71
C THR A 127 -5.53 44.99 6.57
N SER A 128 -4.41 45.21 5.89
CA SER A 128 -3.16 45.77 6.40
C SER A 128 -3.40 47.11 7.07
N GLN A 129 -2.96 47.28 8.32
CA GLN A 129 -2.83 48.59 8.94
C GLN A 129 -1.46 48.73 9.60
N GLU A 130 -0.63 49.53 8.93
CA GLU A 130 0.63 50.06 9.39
C GLU A 130 0.43 50.95 10.61
N ARG A 131 1.29 50.82 11.63
CA ARG A 131 1.59 51.85 12.62
C ARG A 131 2.80 51.44 13.47
N THR A 132 4.00 51.82 13.03
CA THR A 132 5.19 51.91 13.91
C THR A 132 5.70 53.34 13.83
N SER A 133 5.22 54.17 14.77
CA SER A 133 5.88 55.43 15.11
C SER A 133 6.93 55.16 16.19
N LEU A 134 8.16 55.54 15.86
CA LEU A 134 9.10 56.34 16.67
C LEU A 134 9.22 55.97 18.16
N VAL A 135 10.39 55.46 18.59
CA VAL A 135 11.39 56.22 19.39
C VAL A 135 12.76 55.55 19.21
N VAL A 136 13.70 56.23 18.55
CA VAL A 136 15.15 55.93 18.64
C VAL A 136 15.71 56.87 19.69
N SER A 137 16.06 56.36 20.85
CA SER A 137 16.94 57.05 21.81
C SER A 137 18.23 56.28 21.89
N ALA A 138 19.27 56.90 21.34
CA ALA A 138 20.66 56.48 21.42
C ALA A 138 21.21 56.80 22.82
N ALA A 139 21.90 55.84 23.44
CA ALA A 139 22.72 56.07 24.62
C ALA A 139 23.87 55.04 24.69
N CYS A 140 25.10 55.57 24.73
CA CYS A 140 26.40 54.90 24.93
C CYS A 140 26.77 53.87 23.85
N TRP A 141 27.97 53.90 23.27
CA TRP A 141 29.23 53.58 23.92
C TRP A 141 30.41 54.28 23.22
N ILE A 142 31.34 54.77 24.06
CA ILE A 142 32.80 54.98 23.89
C ILE A 142 33.24 56.02 22.85
#